data_AF-A0A183UTV2-F1
#
_entry.id   AF-A0A183UTV2-F1
#
_cell.length_a   1.000
_cell.length_b   1.000
_cell.length_c   1.000
_cell.angle_alpha   90.00
_cell.angle_beta   90.00
_cell.angle_gamma   90.00
#
_symmetry.space_group_name_H-M   'P 1'
#
loop_
_entity.id
_entity.type
_entity.pdbx_description
1 polymer ?
#
loop_
_entity_poly.entity_id
_entity_poly.type
_entity_poly.pdbx_seq_one_letter_code
_entity_poly.pdbx_strand_id
1 'polypeptide(L)'
;LRYVGDNYVKDEFRRHKNASPEQALVFLKEWTEYCVCLAKQLSNKGIAKGVVGKDLNPAMLDNFHDEQLRQLLDLKIEAEKPKVS
;
A
#
# COMPACT_ATOMS: atom_id res chain seq x y z
N LEU A 1 -1.01 -12.78 8.06
CA LEU A 1 -0.72 -11.69 7.10
C LEU A 1 -1.44 -11.87 5.78
N ARG A 2 -1.26 -12.97 5.03
CA ARG A 2 -1.94 -13.18 3.73
C ARG A 2 -3.48 -13.09 3.81
N TYR A 3 -4.12 -13.79 4.75
CA TYR A 3 -5.58 -13.71 4.94
C TYR A 3 -6.09 -12.30 5.24
N VAL A 4 -5.35 -11.53 6.05
CA VAL A 4 -5.70 -10.14 6.38
C VAL A 4 -5.56 -9.25 5.14
N GLY A 5 -4.48 -9.40 4.39
CA GLY A 5 -4.26 -8.69 3.13
C GLY A 5 -5.32 -9.02 2.07
N ASP A 6 -5.65 -10.30 1.88
CA ASP A 6 -6.64 -10.74 0.90
C ASP A 6 -8.04 -10.18 1.22
N ASN A 7 -8.42 -10.13 2.50
CA ASN A 7 -9.70 -9.53 2.91
C ASN A 7 -9.68 -8.00 2.78
N TYR A 8 -8.57 -7.35 3.15
CA TYR A 8 -8.41 -5.91 2.99
C TYR A 8 -8.59 -5.49 1.52
N VAL A 9 -7.90 -6.16 0.60
CA VAL A 9 -8.01 -5.88 -0.83
C VAL A 9 -9.44 -6.07 -1.32
N LYS A 10 -10.12 -7.15 -0.92
CA LYS A 10 -11.52 -7.39 -1.30
C LYS A 10 -12.45 -6.28 -0.81
N ASP A 11 -12.32 -5.89 0.45
CA ASP A 11 -13.16 -4.83 1.02
C ASP A 11 -12.87 -3.47 0.39
N GLU A 12 -11.60 -3.17 0.09
CA GLU A 12 -11.20 -1.90 -0.52
C GLU A 12 -11.80 -1.75 -1.92
N PHE A 13 -11.72 -2.80 -2.75
CA PHE A 13 -12.37 -2.81 -4.08
C PHE A 13 -13.90 -2.77 -3.98
N ARG A 14 -14.49 -3.39 -2.95
CA ARG A 14 -15.94 -3.35 -2.71
C ARG A 14 -16.41 -1.94 -2.34
N ARG A 15 -15.65 -1.22 -1.51
CA ARG A 15 -15.93 0.17 -1.10
C ARG A 15 -15.80 1.14 -2.27
N HIS A 16 -14.87 0.90 -3.18
CA HIS A 16 -14.59 1.77 -4.33
C HIS A 16 -15.27 1.33 -5.63
N LYS A 17 -16.34 0.53 -5.57
CA LYS A 17 -17.07 0.04 -6.76
C LYS A 17 -17.64 1.17 -7.63
N ASN A 18 -17.91 2.33 -7.03
CA ASN A 18 -18.47 3.51 -7.70
C ASN A 18 -17.41 4.59 -7.97
N ALA A 19 -16.12 4.25 -7.93
CA ALA A 19 -15.05 5.19 -8.28
C ALA A 19 -15.25 5.73 -9.71
N SER A 20 -14.99 7.01 -9.90
CA SER A 20 -15.05 7.63 -11.23
C SER A 20 -13.97 7.05 -12.15
N PRO A 21 -14.17 7.07 -13.48
CA PRO A 21 -13.15 6.66 -14.45
C PRO A 21 -11.81 7.38 -14.25
N GLU A 22 -11.85 8.67 -13.88
CA GLU A 22 -10.67 9.48 -13.62
C GLU A 22 -9.91 8.99 -12.38
N GLN A 23 -10.62 8.71 -11.29
CA GLN A 23 -10.01 8.13 -10.07
C GLN A 23 -9.43 6.73 -10.33
N ALA A 24 -10.15 5.90 -11.10
CA ALA A 24 -9.68 4.57 -11.47
C ALA A 24 -8.41 4.63 -12.34
N LEU A 25 -8.32 5.59 -13.27
CA LEU A 25 -7.14 5.78 -14.11
C LEU A 25 -5.92 6.18 -13.29
N VAL A 26 -6.07 7.12 -12.36
CA VAL A 26 -5.00 7.52 -11.43
C VAL A 26 -4.55 6.33 -10.60
N PHE A 27 -5.50 5.58 -10.02
CA PHE A 27 -5.20 4.37 -9.26
C PHE A 27 -4.39 3.35 -10.07
N LEU A 28 -4.84 3.03 -11.29
CA LEU A 28 -4.15 2.05 -12.15
C LEU A 28 -2.74 2.50 -12.53
N LYS A 29 -2.53 3.81 -12.76
CA LYS A 29 -1.21 4.36 -13.05
C LYS A 29 -0.26 4.14 -11.86
N GLU A 30 -0.64 4.62 -10.67
CA GLU A 30 0.18 4.49 -9.45
C GLU A 30 0.43 3.02 -9.10
N TRP A 31 -0.60 2.17 -9.25
CA TRP A 31 -0.48 0.73 -9.05
C TRP A 31 0.52 0.10 -10.02
N THR A 32 0.47 0.48 -11.29
CA THR A 32 1.40 -0.02 -12.32
C THR A 32 2.84 0.41 -12.02
N GLU A 33 3.05 1.67 -11.64
CA GLU A 33 4.36 2.19 -11.26
C GLU A 33 4.94 1.42 -10.07
N TYR A 34 4.11 1.12 -9.07
CA TYR A 34 4.51 0.31 -7.92
C TYR A 34 4.85 -1.14 -8.31
N CYS A 35 4.06 -1.78 -9.18
CA CYS A 35 4.36 -3.10 -9.72
C CYS A 35 5.72 -3.13 -10.46
N VAL A 36 6.02 -2.11 -11.25
CA VAL A 36 7.32 -1.97 -11.94
C VAL A 36 8.46 -1.78 -10.93
N CYS A 37 8.24 -1.00 -9.86
CA CYS A 37 9.21 -0.83 -8.78
C CYS A 37 9.53 -2.18 -8.11
N LEU A 38 8.50 -2.93 -7.72
CA LEU A 38 8.65 -4.25 -7.11
C LEU A 38 9.33 -5.24 -8.06
N ALA A 39 8.96 -5.29 -9.33
CA ALA A 39 9.60 -6.18 -10.30
C ALA A 39 11.11 -5.92 -10.42
N LYS A 40 11.52 -4.65 -10.43
CA LYS A 40 12.94 -4.26 -10.42
C LYS A 40 13.64 -4.72 -9.13
N GLN A 41 13.02 -4.48 -7.97
CA GLN A 41 13.57 -4.84 -6.66
C GLN A 41 13.68 -6.35 -6.44
N LEU A 42 12.72 -7.12 -6.93
CA LEU A 42 12.63 -8.57 -6.74
C LEU A 42 13.36 -9.39 -7.81
N SER A 43 13.76 -8.78 -8.93
CA SER A 43 14.55 -9.46 -9.96
C SER A 43 15.91 -9.93 -9.41
N ASN A 44 16.40 -11.10 -9.86
CA ASN A 44 17.51 -11.91 -9.32
C ASN A 44 18.86 -11.23 -9.01
N LYS A 45 19.04 -9.92 -9.21
CA LYS A 45 20.20 -9.15 -8.73
C LYS A 45 19.95 -8.43 -7.39
N GLY A 46 18.75 -8.55 -6.81
CA GLY A 46 18.23 -7.59 -5.81
C GLY A 46 17.68 -8.11 -4.48
N ILE A 47 17.62 -9.42 -4.21
CA ILE A 47 17.34 -9.90 -2.82
C ILE A 47 18.52 -9.56 -1.86
N ALA A 48 19.55 -8.86 -2.35
CA ALA A 48 20.75 -8.55 -1.58
C ALA A 48 20.62 -7.35 -0.61
N LYS A 49 19.49 -6.62 -0.59
CA LYS A 49 19.34 -5.46 0.34
C LYS A 49 18.11 -5.45 1.25
N GLY A 50 17.17 -6.39 1.13
CA GLY A 50 16.04 -6.50 2.05
C GLY A 50 15.03 -5.34 2.05
N VAL A 51 15.19 -4.34 1.17
CA VAL A 51 14.27 -3.21 1.04
C VAL A 51 13.24 -3.53 -0.04
N VAL A 52 11.98 -3.63 0.35
CA VAL A 52 10.82 -3.85 -0.54
C VAL A 52 9.95 -2.60 -0.49
N GLY A 53 9.54 -2.11 -1.66
CA GLY A 53 8.77 -0.88 -1.80
C GLY A 53 9.62 0.39 -1.69
N LYS A 54 8.95 1.52 -1.46
CA LYS A 54 9.56 2.85 -1.31
C LYS A 54 8.87 3.57 -0.16
N ASP A 55 9.61 4.37 0.58
CA ASP A 55 9.04 5.23 1.61
C ASP A 55 8.02 6.20 1.01
N LEU A 56 6.91 6.39 1.73
CA LEU A 56 5.90 7.38 1.35
C LEU A 56 6.50 8.78 1.47
N ASN A 57 6.32 9.61 0.45
CA ASN A 57 6.72 11.01 0.53
C ASN A 57 5.86 11.71 1.60
N PRO A 58 6.46 12.38 2.61
CA PRO A 58 5.70 13.06 3.66
C PRO A 58 4.68 14.07 3.12
N ALA A 59 4.97 14.75 2.01
CA ALA A 59 4.04 15.69 1.37
C ALA A 59 2.77 15.02 0.81
N MET A 60 2.75 13.69 0.67
CA MET A 60 1.53 12.97 0.29
C MET A 60 0.53 12.87 1.43
N LEU A 61 0.99 12.94 2.70
CA LEU A 61 0.12 12.89 3.87
C LEU A 61 -0.87 14.05 3.90
N ASP A 62 -0.48 15.21 3.36
CA ASP A 62 -1.36 16.39 3.27
C ASP A 62 -2.56 16.17 2.33
N ASN A 63 -2.47 15.18 1.43
CA ASN A 63 -3.55 14.83 0.51
C ASN A 63 -4.46 13.71 1.04
N PHE A 64 -4.18 13.17 2.23
CA PHE A 64 -4.95 12.06 2.80
C PHE A 64 -6.14 12.63 3.56
N HIS A 65 -7.29 11.95 3.43
CA HIS A 65 -8.43 12.24 4.30
C HIS A 65 -8.18 11.70 5.71
N ASP A 66 -8.85 12.26 6.72
CA ASP A 66 -8.76 11.82 8.12
C ASP A 66 -8.89 10.30 8.32
N GLU A 67 -9.75 9.62 7.56
CA GLU A 67 -9.89 8.16 7.63
C GLU A 67 -8.62 7.45 7.17
N GLN A 68 -7.99 7.92 6.08
CA GLN A 68 -6.77 7.33 5.54
C GLN A 68 -5.57 7.59 6.47
N LEU A 69 -5.50 8.78 7.08
CA LEU A 69 -4.51 9.09 8.11
C LEU A 69 -4.67 8.19 9.34
N ARG A 70 -5.91 7.97 9.78
CA ARG A 70 -6.19 7.07 10.89
C ARG A 70 -5.81 5.63 10.60
N GLN A 71 -6.16 5.13 9.41
CA GLN A 71 -5.76 3.79 8.97
C GLN A 71 -4.24 3.63 8.92
N LEU A 72 -3.51 4.64 8.43
CA LEU A 72 -2.05 4.62 8.39
C LEU A 72 -1.43 4.59 9.80
N LEU A 73 -2.00 5.36 10.74
CA LEU A 73 -1.59 5.35 12.14
C LEU A 73 -1.86 3.99 12.80
N ASP A 74 -3.05 3.44 12.61
CA ASP A 74 -3.43 2.13 13.17
C ASP A 74 -2.52 1.02 12.60
N LEU A 75 -2.18 1.09 11.31
CA LEU A 75 -1.23 0.18 10.67
C LEU A 75 0.17 0.29 11.28
N LYS A 76 0.66 1.52 11.51
CA LYS A 76 1.96 1.75 12.16
C LYS A 76 1.98 1.14 13.57
N ILE A 77 0.96 1.43 14.37
CA ILE A 77 0.83 0.90 15.73
C ILE A 77 0.85 -0.64 15.71
N GLU A 78 0.09 -1.26 14.80
CA GLU A 78 0.07 -2.72 14.66
C GLU A 78 1.43 -3.30 14.23
N ALA A 79 2.12 -2.65 13.29
CA ALA A 79 3.42 -3.10 12.81
C ALA A 79 4.54 -3.00 13.86
N GLU A 80 4.42 -2.05 14.80
CA GLU A 80 5.36 -1.85 15.90
C GLU A 80 5.07 -2.75 17.12
N LYS A 81 3.92 -3.45 17.15
CA LYS A 81 3.62 -4.38 18.25
C LYS A 81 4.66 -5.51 18.29
N PRO A 82 5.20 -5.84 19.47
CA PRO A 82 6.11 -6.97 19.61
C PRO A 82 5.40 -8.25 19.18
N LYS A 83 6.05 -9.04 18.33
CA LYS A 83 5.56 -10.37 17.96
C LYS A 83 5.58 -11.25 19.20
N VAL A 84 4.42 -11.44 19.82
CA VAL A 84 4.25 -12.41 20.91
C VAL A 84 4.57 -13.78 20.29
N SER A 85 5.65 -14.40 20.78
CA SER A 85 6.15 -15.71 20.33
C SER A 85 5.36 -16.85 20.96
#